data_AF-A0A2U2X7D5-F1
#
_entry.id   AF-A0A2U2X7D5-F1
#
_cell.length_a   1.000
_cell.length_b   1.000
_cell.length_c   1.000
_cell.angle_alpha   90.00
_cell.angle_beta   90.00
_cell.angle_gamma   90.00
#
_symmetry.space_group_name_H-M   'P 1'
#
loop_
_entity.id
_entity.type
_entity.pdbx_description
1 polymer ?
#
loop_
_entity_poly.entity_id
_entity_poly.type
_entity_poly.pdbx_seq_one_letter_code
_entity_poly.pdbx_strand_id
1 'polypeptide(L)' 'MKNWKIILLHFAAFIALSIIWCFSAESVLRNVAPELNYVEIWIKLVIMGIIILFILTLISMILCLVKKRNS' A
#
# COMPACT_ATOMS: atom_id res chain seq x y z
N MET A 1 -14.45 7.21 -17.48
CA MET A 1 -13.90 8.15 -16.46
C MET A 1 -12.74 8.96 -17.03
N LYS A 2 -12.59 10.25 -16.71
CA LYS A 2 -11.40 11.06 -17.10
C LYS A 2 -10.14 10.48 -16.41
N ASN A 3 -8.97 10.60 -17.05
CA ASN A 3 -7.71 10.00 -16.55
C ASN A 3 -7.39 10.47 -15.11
N TRP A 4 -7.61 11.75 -14.83
CA TRP A 4 -7.44 12.33 -13.49
C TRP A 4 -8.25 11.61 -12.39
N LYS A 5 -9.48 11.17 -12.69
CA LYS A 5 -10.31 10.44 -11.72
C LYS A 5 -9.73 9.07 -11.37
N ILE A 6 -9.08 8.41 -12.34
CA ILE A 6 -8.43 7.10 -12.14
C ILE A 6 -7.22 7.26 -11.22
N ILE A 7 -6.41 8.29 -11.47
CA ILE A 7 -5.23 8.61 -10.65
C ILE A 7 -5.67 8.94 -9.21
N LEU A 8 -6.68 9.81 -9.05
CA LEU A 8 -7.18 10.19 -7.73
C LEU A 8 -7.71 8.98 -6.95
N LEU A 9 -8.43 8.06 -7.61
CA LEU A 9 -8.95 6.85 -6.99
C LEU A 9 -7.82 5.94 -6.49
N HIS A 10 -6.81 5.68 -7.33
CA HIS A 10 -5.68 4.81 -6.95
C HIS A 10 -4.85 5.45 -5.83
N PHE A 11 -4.66 6.77 -5.87
CA PHE A 11 -3.95 7.49 -4.83
C PHE A 11 -4.71 7.49 -3.49
N ALA A 12 -6.03 7.70 -3.52
CA ALA A 12 -6.87 7.60 -2.33
C ALA A 12 -6.85 6.18 -1.75
N ALA A 13 -6.92 5.15 -2.60
CA ALA A 13 -6.82 3.76 -2.20
C ALA A 13 -5.44 3.45 -1.57
N PHE A 14 -4.36 3.97 -2.16
CA PHE A 14 -3.00 3.84 -1.62
C PHE A 14 -2.88 4.44 -0.21
N ILE A 15 -3.41 5.65 0.00
CA ILE A 15 -3.42 6.29 1.32
C ILE A 15 -4.21 5.45 2.32
N ALA A 16 -5.42 5.04 1.96
CA ALA A 16 -6.28 4.24 2.84
C ALA A 16 -5.60 2.91 3.24
N LEU A 17 -5.02 2.19 2.27
CA LEU A 17 -4.30 0.95 2.53
C LEU A 17 -3.04 1.16 3.36
N SER A 18 -2.31 2.26 3.16
CA SER A 18 -1.12 2.59 3.95
C SER A 18 -1.46 2.85 5.41
N ILE A 19 -2.56 3.57 5.68
CA ILE A 19 -3.06 3.80 7.04
C ILE A 19 -3.46 2.48 7.69
N ILE A 20 -4.22 1.65 6.99
CA ILE A 20 -4.62 0.32 7.48
C ILE A 20 -3.38 -0.54 7.79
N TRP A 21 -2.38 -0.54 6.90
CA TRP A 21 -1.14 -1.28 7.10
C TRP A 21 -0.37 -0.79 8.32
N CYS A 22 -0.20 0.53 8.50
CA CYS A 22 0.46 1.11 9.66
C CYS A 22 -0.10 0.58 10.99
N PHE A 23 -1.42 0.61 11.14
CA PHE A 23 -2.08 0.13 12.36
C PHE A 23 -2.10 -1.39 12.48
N SER A 24 -2.20 -2.11 11.36
CA SER A 24 -2.24 -3.58 11.36
C SER A 24 -0.85 -4.20 11.58
N ALA A 25 0.22 -3.51 11.17
CA ALA A 25 1.59 -4.02 11.22
C ALA A 25 2.04 -4.37 12.64
N GLU A 26 1.57 -3.63 13.66
CA GLU A 26 1.89 -3.96 15.05
C GLU A 26 1.25 -5.29 15.47
N SER A 27 -0.03 -5.47 15.17
CA SER A 27 -0.76 -6.71 15.46
C SER A 27 -0.13 -7.91 14.73
N VAL A 28 0.24 -7.74 13.47
CA VAL A 28 0.95 -8.77 12.69
C VAL A 28 2.28 -9.13 13.36
N LEU A 29 3.06 -8.14 13.79
CA LEU A 29 4.34 -8.38 14.46
C LEU A 29 4.15 -9.15 15.77
N ARG A 30 3.14 -8.78 16.56
CA ARG A 30 2.82 -9.46 17.83
C ARG A 30 2.45 -10.92 17.64
N ASN A 31 1.76 -11.26 16.56
CA ASN A 31 1.35 -12.65 16.32
C ASN A 31 2.44 -13.51 15.68
N VAL A 32 3.34 -12.91 14.88
CA VAL A 32 4.35 -13.66 14.11
C VAL A 32 5.67 -13.77 14.85
N ALA A 33 6.09 -12.72 15.56
CA ALA A 33 7.40 -12.67 16.20
C ALA A 33 7.39 -11.80 17.49
N PRO A 34 6.73 -12.26 18.55
CA PRO A 34 6.53 -11.48 19.78
C PRO A 34 7.79 -11.21 20.60
N GLU A 35 8.91 -11.90 20.34
CA GLU A 35 10.14 -11.75 21.13
C GLU A 35 11.16 -10.81 20.49
N LEU A 36 10.85 -10.25 19.32
CA LEU A 36 11.77 -9.40 18.58
C LEU A 36 11.71 -7.93 19.04
N ASN A 37 12.77 -7.18 18.72
CA ASN A 37 12.90 -5.75 19.05
C ASN A 37 11.80 -4.92 18.37
N TYR A 38 10.68 -4.72 19.09
CA TYR A 38 9.38 -4.38 18.50
C TYR A 38 9.39 -3.14 17.63
N VAL A 39 9.96 -2.03 18.13
CA VAL A 39 9.84 -0.73 17.47
C VAL A 39 10.66 -0.70 16.19
N GLU A 40 11.91 -1.16 16.22
CA GLU A 40 12.78 -1.14 15.04
C GLU A 40 12.22 -2.01 13.91
N ILE A 41 11.73 -3.20 14.25
CA ILE A 41 11.24 -4.16 13.27
C ILE A 41 9.85 -3.75 12.79
N TRP A 42 9.00 -3.18 13.65
CA TRP A 42 7.74 -2.56 13.24
C TRP A 42 7.96 -1.45 12.21
N ILE A 43 8.90 -0.53 12.45
CA ILE A 43 9.23 0.54 11.49
C ILE A 43 9.67 -0.04 10.15
N LYS A 44 10.59 -1.02 10.17
CA LYS A 44 11.07 -1.70 8.95
C LYS A 44 9.93 -2.37 8.18
N LEU A 45 9.03 -3.06 8.89
CA LEU A 45 7.87 -3.72 8.31
C LEU A 45 6.88 -2.73 7.70
N VAL A 46 6.60 -1.63 8.40
CA VAL A 46 5.73 -0.55 7.90
C VAL A 46 6.29 0.04 6.62
N ILE A 47 7.57 0.43 6.62
CA ILE A 47 8.23 1.02 5.45
C ILE A 47 8.20 0.06 4.26
N MET A 48 8.60 -1.20 4.45
CA MET A 48 8.59 -2.20 3.39
C MET A 48 7.19 -2.44 2.84
N GLY A 49 6.18 -2.54 3.70
CA GLY A 49 4.80 -2.73 3.26
C GLY A 49 4.25 -1.54 2.50
N ILE A 50 4.56 -0.30 2.92
CA ILE A 50 4.18 0.92 2.17
C ILE A 50 4.83 0.93 0.78
N ILE A 51 6.10 0.57 0.65
CA ILE A 51 6.79 0.48 -0.66
C ILE A 51 6.09 -0.55 -1.56
N ILE A 52 5.76 -1.72 -1.02
CA ILE A 52 5.06 -2.78 -1.77
C ILE A 52 3.67 -2.30 -2.21
N LEU A 53 2.90 -1.67 -1.32
CA LEU A 53 1.58 -1.10 -1.63
C LEU A 53 1.69 -0.02 -2.71
N PHE A 54 2.73 0.82 -2.67
CA PHE A 54 2.97 1.85 -3.67
C PHE A 54 3.21 1.25 -5.06
N ILE A 55 4.07 0.22 -5.14
CA ILE A 55 4.36 -0.47 -6.41
C ILE A 55 3.09 -1.14 -6.96
N LEU A 56 2.33 -1.85 -6.12
CA LEU A 56 1.09 -2.51 -6.51
C LEU A 56 0.04 -1.51 -7.03
N THR A 57 -0.14 -0.40 -6.32
CA THR A 57 -1.10 0.63 -6.71
C THR A 57 -0.69 1.37 -7.99
N LEU A 58 0.61 1.60 -8.19
CA LEU A 58 1.17 2.11 -9.44
C LEU A 58 0.91 1.17 -10.62
N ILE A 59 1.21 -0.13 -10.47
CA ILE A 59 0.97 -1.13 -11.53
C ILE A 59 -0.52 -1.18 -11.88
N SER A 60 -1.40 -1.25 -10.88
CA SER A 60 -2.85 -1.22 -11.08
C SER A 60 -3.31 0.03 -11.83
N MET A 61 -2.78 1.20 -11.46
CA MET A 61 -3.12 2.46 -12.11
C MET A 61 -2.68 2.47 -13.58
N ILE A 62 -1.46 2.03 -13.87
CA ILE A 62 -0.92 1.95 -15.24
C ILE A 62 -1.78 1.01 -16.10
N LEU A 63 -2.08 -0.19 -15.59
CA LEU A 63 -2.93 -1.16 -16.30
C LEU A 63 -4.32 -0.57 -16.61
N CYS A 64 -4.92 0.16 -15.66
CA CYS A 64 -6.21 0.81 -15.85
C CYS A 64 -6.16 1.92 -16.92
N LEU A 65 -5.11 2.74 -16.91
CA LEU A 65 -4.90 3.80 -17.90
C LEU A 65 -4.64 3.24 -19.31
N VAL A 66 -3.82 2.19 -19.42
CA VAL A 66 -3.53 1.52 -20.70
C VAL A 66 -4.79 0.86 -21.26
N LYS A 67 -5.53 0.11 -20.43
CA LYS A 67 -6.80 -0.51 -20.84
C LYS A 67 -7.79 0.53 -21.37
N LYS A 68 -7.89 1.69 -20.72
CA LYS A 68 -8.75 2.77 -21.17
C LYS A 68 -8.28 3.37 -22.50
N ARG A 69 -6.97 3.48 -22.74
CA ARG A 69 -6.41 4.02 -24.00
C ARG A 69 -6.72 3.11 -25.20
N ASN A 70 -6.74 1.80 -24.97
CA ASN A 70 -6.95 0.78 -26.02
C ASN A 70 -8.44 0.47 -26.26
N SER A 71 -9.35 1.14 -25.55
CA SER A 71 -10.81 0.97 -25.66
C SER A 71 -11.44 2.23 -26.25
#